data_AF-A0A7J7UEX6-F1
#
_entry.id   AF-A0A7J7UEX6-F1
#
_cell.length_a   1.000
_cell.length_b   1.000
_cell.length_c   1.000
_cell.angle_alpha   90.00
_cell.angle_beta   90.00
_cell.angle_gamma   90.00
#
_symmetry.space_group_name_H-M   'P 1'
#
loop_
_entity.id
_entity.type
_entity.pdbx_description
1 polymer ?
#
loop_
_entity_poly.entity_id
_entity_poly.type
_entity_poly.pdbx_seq_one_letter_code
_entity_poly.pdbx_strand_id
1 'polypeptide(L)'
;MNSNDSSLMAGIIYYNQEKYFHHLQQAAATGLEKFSNDPVLQFFKAYGAFREEHIQDAISSLESLRNHPDVSLCSIMALIYAHKCCKTIDQEAIQELESSLKEIRKTASWIALYYAGLFLWLMGRHDKAKEYIDRMLQLSNGAREGYVLKGLVDLTSDKPQTAKKAIKYLEQGVQDNKDVLGLLGKVGSGEEGSG
;
A
#
# COMPACT_ATOMS: atom_id res chain seq x y z
N MET A 1 -6.07 -14.10 2.27
CA MET A 1 -6.40 -13.14 3.35
C MET A 1 -7.85 -13.33 3.79
N ASN A 2 -8.22 -12.95 5.02
CA ASN A 2 -9.58 -13.11 5.55
C ASN A 2 -10.49 -11.96 5.03
N SER A 3 -11.82 -12.13 5.01
CA SER A 3 -12.73 -11.10 4.45
C SER A 3 -12.65 -9.72 5.13
N ASN A 4 -12.23 -9.70 6.40
CA ASN A 4 -11.97 -8.48 7.16
C ASN A 4 -10.77 -7.69 6.61
N ASP A 5 -9.75 -8.38 6.09
CA ASP A 5 -8.55 -7.76 5.52
C ASP A 5 -8.92 -7.01 4.24
N SER A 6 -9.79 -7.57 3.40
CA SER A 6 -10.24 -6.93 2.15
C SER A 6 -11.06 -5.66 2.39
N SER A 7 -11.91 -5.63 3.42
CA SER A 7 -12.74 -4.46 3.73
C SER A 7 -11.94 -3.30 4.29
N LEU A 8 -10.96 -3.60 5.15
CA LEU A 8 -10.02 -2.62 5.69
C LEU A 8 -9.18 -1.98 4.56
N MET A 9 -8.64 -2.81 3.67
CA MET A 9 -7.80 -2.36 2.57
C MET A 9 -8.57 -1.49 1.58
N ALA A 10 -9.83 -1.84 1.31
CA ALA A 10 -10.74 -1.02 0.52
C ALA A 10 -10.94 0.37 1.15
N GLY A 11 -11.17 0.43 2.47
CA GLY A 11 -11.28 1.69 3.21
C GLY A 11 -10.00 2.54 3.14
N ILE A 12 -8.83 1.93 3.36
CA ILE A 12 -7.53 2.61 3.26
C ILE A 12 -7.33 3.23 1.87
N ILE A 13 -7.60 2.47 0.81
CA ILE A 13 -7.46 2.93 -0.57
C ILE A 13 -8.40 4.10 -0.84
N TYR A 14 -9.68 3.95 -0.49
CA TYR A 14 -10.68 4.99 -0.67
C TYR A 14 -10.30 6.28 0.07
N TYR A 15 -10.00 6.20 1.37
CA TYR A 15 -9.62 7.37 2.15
C TYR A 15 -8.32 8.01 1.64
N ASN A 16 -7.38 7.23 1.12
CA ASN A 16 -6.18 7.79 0.51
C ASN A 16 -6.47 8.57 -0.78
N GLN A 17 -7.32 8.03 -1.65
CA GLN A 17 -7.71 8.66 -2.91
C GLN A 17 -8.44 9.99 -2.68
N GLU A 18 -9.35 10.01 -1.71
CA GLU A 18 -10.10 11.20 -1.29
C GLU A 18 -9.30 12.14 -0.37
N LYS A 19 -8.05 11.78 -0.03
CA LYS A 19 -7.17 12.53 0.90
C LYS A 19 -7.73 12.68 2.32
N TYR A 20 -8.59 11.76 2.75
CA TYR A 20 -9.14 11.68 4.10
C TYR A 20 -8.21 10.92 5.06
N PHE A 21 -6.99 11.42 5.27
CA PHE A 21 -5.96 10.73 6.04
C PHE A 21 -6.33 10.52 7.52
N HIS A 22 -7.09 11.43 8.12
CA HIS A 22 -7.65 11.24 9.46
C HIS A 22 -8.54 10.00 9.55
N HIS A 23 -9.44 9.82 8.58
CA HIS A 23 -10.35 8.68 8.52
C HIS A 23 -9.60 7.37 8.29
N LEU A 24 -8.52 7.40 7.50
CA LEU A 24 -7.60 6.28 7.34
C LEU A 24 -6.99 5.88 8.69
N GLN A 25 -6.47 6.85 9.47
CA GLN A 25 -5.92 6.58 10.80
C GLN A 25 -6.97 6.02 11.76
N GLN A 26 -8.18 6.59 11.76
CA GLN A 26 -9.26 6.12 12.63
C GLN A 26 -9.68 4.70 12.27
N ALA A 27 -9.82 4.38 10.99
CA ALA A 27 -10.12 3.03 10.52
C ALA A 27 -9.04 2.03 10.96
N ALA A 28 -7.76 2.40 10.84
CA ALA A 28 -6.66 1.58 11.33
C ALA A 28 -6.68 1.42 12.86
N ALA A 29 -6.96 2.50 13.60
CA ALA A 29 -7.06 2.47 15.06
C ALA A 29 -8.20 1.57 15.55
N THR A 30 -9.40 1.68 14.96
CA THR A 30 -10.52 0.78 15.26
C THR A 30 -10.22 -0.66 14.87
N GLY A 31 -9.44 -0.90 13.81
CA GLY A 31 -8.93 -2.23 13.49
C GLY A 31 -8.05 -2.79 14.60
N LEU A 32 -7.15 -1.97 15.17
CA LEU A 32 -6.25 -2.36 16.26
C LEU A 32 -6.98 -2.66 17.58
N GLU A 33 -8.17 -2.11 17.80
CA GLU A 33 -9.01 -2.49 18.95
C GLU A 33 -9.47 -3.96 18.87
N LYS A 34 -9.64 -4.49 17.64
CA LYS A 34 -10.05 -5.88 17.40
C LYS A 34 -8.86 -6.81 17.22
N PHE A 35 -7.81 -6.32 16.57
CA PHE A 35 -6.60 -7.06 16.22
C PHE A 35 -5.38 -6.35 16.82
N SER A 36 -5.22 -6.48 18.14
CA SER A 36 -4.14 -5.85 18.88
C SER A 36 -2.78 -6.25 18.32
N ASN A 37 -1.89 -5.27 18.14
CA ASN A 37 -0.54 -5.44 17.60
C ASN A 37 -0.46 -5.98 16.17
N ASP A 38 -1.52 -5.82 15.37
CA ASP A 38 -1.43 -6.12 13.94
C ASP A 38 -0.46 -5.12 13.25
N PRO A 39 0.62 -5.60 12.64
CA PRO A 39 1.69 -4.76 12.08
C PRO A 39 1.24 -3.98 10.83
N VAL A 40 0.25 -4.50 10.09
CA VAL A 40 -0.29 -3.87 8.88
C VAL A 40 -1.15 -2.68 9.26
N LEU A 41 -2.03 -2.86 10.25
CA LEU A 41 -2.84 -1.81 10.82
C LEU A 41 -1.97 -0.72 11.49
N GLN A 42 -0.93 -1.12 12.23
CA GLN A 42 0.05 -0.18 12.78
C GLN A 42 0.75 0.63 11.69
N PHE A 43 1.17 -0.04 10.60
CA PHE A 43 1.77 0.63 9.45
C PHE A 43 0.82 1.65 8.82
N PHE A 44 -0.44 1.30 8.57
CA PHE A 44 -1.38 2.23 7.94
C PHE A 44 -1.79 3.39 8.85
N LYS A 45 -1.85 3.18 10.17
CA LYS A 45 -2.00 4.27 11.13
C LYS A 45 -0.81 5.24 11.06
N ALA A 46 0.42 4.72 11.06
CA ALA A 46 1.63 5.55 10.93
C ALA A 46 1.71 6.27 9.58
N TYR A 47 1.30 5.60 8.50
CA TYR A 47 1.17 6.18 7.17
C TYR A 47 0.19 7.35 7.14
N GLY A 48 -0.99 7.18 7.73
CA GLY A 48 -1.96 8.26 7.84
C GLY A 48 -1.39 9.47 8.60
N ALA A 49 -0.67 9.24 9.71
CA ALA A 49 -0.01 10.31 10.46
C ALA A 49 1.05 11.02 9.61
N PHE A 50 1.83 10.26 8.84
CA PHE A 50 2.78 10.82 7.87
C PHE A 50 2.08 11.70 6.82
N ARG A 51 0.93 11.26 6.29
CA ARG A 51 0.16 12.03 5.30
C ARG A 51 -0.50 13.30 5.88
N GLU A 52 -0.73 13.35 7.18
CA GLU A 52 -1.17 14.55 7.92
C GLU A 52 0.00 15.42 8.40
N GLU A 53 1.22 15.16 7.95
CA GLU A 53 2.42 15.91 8.33
C GLU A 53 2.79 15.82 9.83
N HIS A 54 2.25 14.83 10.55
CA HIS A 54 2.71 14.47 11.90
C HIS A 54 4.01 13.65 11.80
N ILE A 55 5.06 14.28 11.26
CA ILE A 55 6.29 13.60 10.79
C ILE A 55 7.00 12.84 11.92
N GLN A 56 7.11 13.43 13.12
CA GLN A 56 7.84 12.79 14.23
C GLN A 56 7.11 11.57 14.77
N ASP A 57 5.79 11.65 14.90
CA ASP A 57 4.95 10.52 15.34
C ASP A 57 4.99 9.37 14.33
N ALA A 58 4.98 9.72 13.04
CA ALA A 58 5.14 8.76 11.96
C ALA A 58 6.51 8.08 12.00
N ILE A 59 7.61 8.84 12.14
CA ILE A 59 8.96 8.27 12.25
C ILE A 59 9.04 7.31 13.43
N SER A 60 8.61 7.73 14.63
CA SER A 60 8.65 6.89 15.82
C SER A 60 7.87 5.58 15.64
N SER A 61 6.68 5.66 15.04
CA SER A 61 5.85 4.48 14.76
C SER A 61 6.48 3.55 13.72
N LEU A 62 6.98 4.11 12.61
CA LEU A 62 7.59 3.33 11.53
C LEU A 62 8.91 2.67 11.95
N GLU A 63 9.70 3.31 12.82
CA GLU A 63 10.92 2.75 13.40
C GLU A 63 10.65 1.42 14.12
N SER A 64 9.55 1.35 14.87
CA SER A 64 9.14 0.10 15.54
C SER A 64 8.76 -1.04 14.57
N LEU A 65 8.37 -0.70 13.34
CA LEU A 65 7.89 -1.64 12.33
C LEU A 65 8.96 -2.05 11.33
N ARG A 66 10.09 -1.32 11.25
CA ARG A 66 11.10 -1.49 10.18
C ARG A 66 11.71 -2.89 10.09
N ASN A 67 11.65 -3.66 11.19
CA ASN A 67 12.18 -5.02 11.28
C ASN A 67 11.10 -6.11 11.18
N HIS A 68 9.82 -5.75 11.08
CA HIS A 68 8.75 -6.74 10.98
C HIS A 68 8.74 -7.38 9.58
N PRO A 69 8.73 -8.72 9.44
CA PRO A 69 8.93 -9.39 8.15
C PRO A 69 7.93 -8.92 7.08
N ASP A 70 6.66 -8.73 7.43
CA ASP A 70 5.60 -8.40 6.47
C ASP A 70 5.50 -6.93 6.09
N VAL A 71 6.04 -6.00 6.89
CA VAL A 71 5.90 -4.54 6.66
C VAL A 71 7.23 -3.80 6.67
N SER A 72 8.34 -4.50 6.79
CA SER A 72 9.69 -3.92 6.81
C SER A 72 9.97 -3.04 5.59
N LEU A 73 9.69 -3.55 4.38
CA LEU A 73 9.94 -2.81 3.14
C LEU A 73 9.13 -1.51 3.08
N CYS A 74 7.82 -1.55 3.30
CA CYS A 74 7.00 -0.34 3.24
C CYS A 74 7.33 0.64 4.38
N SER A 75 7.69 0.13 5.56
CA SER A 75 8.09 0.95 6.72
C SER A 75 9.40 1.69 6.45
N ILE A 76 10.43 1.01 5.95
CA ILE A 76 11.72 1.64 5.60
C ILE A 76 11.53 2.67 4.48
N MET A 77 10.71 2.34 3.47
CA MET A 77 10.41 3.30 2.40
C MET A 77 9.71 4.54 2.95
N ALA A 78 8.69 4.36 3.81
CA ALA A 78 7.98 5.46 4.45
C ALA A 78 8.91 6.30 5.36
N LEU A 79 9.83 5.67 6.11
CA LEU A 79 10.85 6.37 6.89
C LEU A 79 11.71 7.28 6.01
N ILE A 80 12.21 6.78 4.87
CA ILE A 80 13.00 7.59 3.93
C ILE A 80 12.20 8.82 3.45
N TYR A 81 10.90 8.66 3.16
CA TYR A 81 10.05 9.80 2.81
C TYR A 81 9.86 10.76 3.99
N ALA A 82 9.57 10.25 5.19
CA ALA A 82 9.35 11.07 6.37
C ALA A 82 10.60 11.88 6.78
N HIS A 83 11.79 11.26 6.75
CA HIS A 83 13.06 11.96 7.01
C HIS A 83 13.33 13.08 6.00
N LYS A 84 12.92 12.92 4.73
CA LYS A 84 13.03 13.97 3.71
C LYS A 84 12.06 15.13 3.93
N CYS A 85 11.03 14.96 4.76
CA CYS A 85 10.09 16.01 5.15
C CYS A 85 10.50 16.75 6.45
N CYS A 86 11.54 16.30 7.15
CA CYS A 86 12.04 16.98 8.34
C CYS A 86 12.65 18.35 8.02
N LYS A 87 12.52 19.30 8.95
CA LYS A 87 13.15 20.64 8.84
C LYS A 87 14.66 20.56 8.65
N THR A 88 15.29 19.64 9.38
CA THR A 88 16.69 19.28 9.23
C THR A 88 16.75 17.86 8.70
N ILE A 89 17.28 17.70 7.49
CA ILE A 89 17.38 16.39 6.85
C ILE A 89 18.63 15.69 7.36
N ASP A 90 18.44 14.56 8.03
CA ASP A 90 19.51 13.65 8.43
C ASP A 90 19.89 12.75 7.25
N GLN A 91 20.96 13.14 6.54
CA GLN A 91 21.43 12.40 5.36
C GLN A 91 22.03 11.04 5.73
N GLU A 92 22.62 10.91 6.93
CA GLU A 92 23.23 9.66 7.38
C GLU A 92 22.15 8.63 7.67
N ALA A 93 21.09 9.02 8.38
CA ALA A 93 19.92 8.16 8.61
C ALA A 93 19.26 7.72 7.30
N ILE A 94 19.11 8.63 6.33
CA ILE A 94 18.56 8.28 5.00
C ILE A 94 19.46 7.27 4.29
N GLN A 95 20.78 7.46 4.32
CA GLN A 95 21.73 6.55 3.67
C GLN A 95 21.73 5.15 4.32
N GLU A 96 21.61 5.08 5.63
CA GLU A 96 21.44 3.81 6.37
C GLU A 96 20.16 3.10 5.93
N LEU A 97 19.03 3.81 5.93
CA LEU A 97 17.74 3.28 5.50
C LEU A 97 17.76 2.80 4.04
N GLU A 98 18.38 3.56 3.13
CA GLU A 98 18.52 3.17 1.73
C GLU A 98 19.38 1.91 1.56
N SER A 99 20.42 1.76 2.39
CA SER A 99 21.26 0.56 2.41
C SER A 99 20.50 -0.65 2.95
N SER A 100 19.79 -0.48 4.07
CA SER A 100 18.92 -1.50 4.65
C SER A 100 17.83 -1.97 3.69
N LEU A 101 17.19 -1.02 2.99
CA LEU A 101 16.18 -1.31 1.97
C LEU A 101 16.72 -2.20 0.85
N LYS A 102 17.96 -1.96 0.39
CA LYS A 102 18.60 -2.77 -0.65
C LYS A 102 18.82 -4.21 -0.18
N GLU A 103 19.24 -4.40 1.06
CA GLU A 103 19.50 -5.73 1.63
C GLU A 103 18.20 -6.51 1.89
N ILE A 104 17.23 -5.92 2.61
CA ILE A 104 15.97 -6.59 2.95
C ILE A 104 15.20 -6.97 1.68
N ARG A 105 15.27 -6.14 0.62
CA ARG A 105 14.61 -6.45 -0.66
C ARG A 105 15.14 -7.74 -1.32
N LYS A 106 16.32 -8.24 -0.97
CA LYS A 106 16.84 -9.51 -1.52
C LYS A 106 16.10 -10.72 -0.96
N THR A 107 15.73 -10.66 0.32
CA THR A 107 15.14 -11.77 1.08
C THR A 107 13.67 -11.57 1.43
N ALA A 108 13.08 -10.43 1.03
CA ALA A 108 11.70 -10.08 1.32
C ALA A 108 10.67 -11.15 0.87
N SER A 109 9.68 -11.39 1.73
CA SER A 109 8.54 -12.24 1.42
C SER A 109 7.65 -11.60 0.35
N TRP A 110 6.80 -12.40 -0.29
CA TRP A 110 5.80 -11.88 -1.21
C TRP A 110 4.79 -10.95 -0.50
N ILE A 111 4.54 -11.15 0.79
CA ILE A 111 3.70 -10.27 1.63
C ILE A 111 4.36 -8.90 1.81
N ALA A 112 5.65 -8.86 2.13
CA ALA A 112 6.40 -7.61 2.25
C ALA A 112 6.45 -6.82 0.93
N LEU A 113 6.60 -7.54 -0.19
CA LEU A 113 6.55 -6.93 -1.52
C LEU A 113 5.16 -6.40 -1.87
N TYR A 114 4.09 -7.09 -1.45
CA TYR A 114 2.71 -6.62 -1.61
C TYR A 114 2.48 -5.28 -0.91
N TYR A 115 2.80 -5.19 0.39
CA TYR A 115 2.60 -3.95 1.14
C TYR A 115 3.53 -2.82 0.70
N ALA A 116 4.75 -3.12 0.24
CA ALA A 116 5.62 -2.14 -0.41
C ALA A 116 5.04 -1.62 -1.73
N GLY A 117 4.49 -2.50 -2.57
CA GLY A 117 3.80 -2.13 -3.81
C GLY A 117 2.58 -1.24 -3.54
N LEU A 118 1.77 -1.60 -2.54
CA LEU A 118 0.62 -0.80 -2.12
C LEU A 118 1.04 0.58 -1.60
N PHE A 119 2.01 0.67 -0.69
CA PHE A 119 2.51 1.95 -0.21
C PHE A 119 3.00 2.85 -1.35
N LEU A 120 3.78 2.30 -2.29
CA LEU A 120 4.26 3.04 -3.46
C LEU A 120 3.11 3.56 -4.31
N TRP A 121 2.07 2.75 -4.53
CA TRP A 121 0.88 3.17 -5.25
C TRP A 121 0.14 4.29 -4.52
N LEU A 122 -0.09 4.17 -3.21
CA LEU A 122 -0.75 5.21 -2.41
C LEU A 122 0.03 6.54 -2.41
N MET A 123 1.36 6.47 -2.59
CA MET A 123 2.25 7.62 -2.77
C MET A 123 2.33 8.14 -4.22
N GLY A 124 1.55 7.59 -5.16
CA GLY A 124 1.52 7.98 -6.57
C GLY A 124 2.71 7.47 -7.40
N ARG A 125 3.53 6.56 -6.87
CA ARG A 125 4.71 5.99 -7.55
C ARG A 125 4.35 4.75 -8.36
N HIS A 126 3.45 4.91 -9.33
CA HIS A 126 2.82 3.80 -10.07
C HIS A 126 3.81 2.84 -10.73
N ASP A 127 4.83 3.33 -11.44
CA ASP A 127 5.78 2.44 -12.14
C ASP A 127 6.57 1.57 -11.15
N LYS A 128 7.04 2.17 -10.04
CA LYS A 128 7.76 1.43 -9.00
C LYS A 128 6.84 0.48 -8.24
N ALA A 129 5.57 0.84 -8.03
CA ALA A 129 4.58 -0.06 -7.44
C ALA A 129 4.43 -1.34 -8.28
N LYS A 130 4.32 -1.20 -9.61
CA LYS A 130 4.21 -2.35 -10.54
C LYS A 130 5.42 -3.28 -10.47
N GLU A 131 6.64 -2.74 -10.38
CA GLU A 131 7.86 -3.56 -10.22
C GLU A 131 7.79 -4.47 -8.98
N TYR A 132 7.30 -3.94 -7.85
CA TYR A 132 7.18 -4.71 -6.61
C TYR A 132 6.05 -5.74 -6.69
N ILE A 133 4.92 -5.37 -7.30
CA ILE A 133 3.77 -6.27 -7.49
C ILE A 133 4.12 -7.41 -8.45
N ASP A 134 4.85 -7.14 -9.53
CA ASP A 134 5.28 -8.17 -10.48
C ASP A 134 6.22 -9.19 -9.83
N ARG A 135 7.17 -8.71 -9.00
CA ARG A 135 8.03 -9.61 -8.23
C ARG A 135 7.25 -10.41 -7.19
N MET A 136 6.27 -9.79 -6.53
CA MET A 136 5.36 -10.46 -5.60
C MET A 136 4.56 -11.58 -6.28
N LEU A 137 4.03 -11.33 -7.48
CA LEU A 137 3.29 -12.31 -8.28
C LEU A 137 4.17 -13.49 -8.69
N GLN A 138 5.43 -13.22 -9.07
CA GLN A 138 6.41 -14.27 -9.38
C GLN A 138 6.70 -15.17 -8.17
N LEU A 139 6.91 -14.58 -6.99
CA LEU A 139 7.25 -15.35 -5.77
C LEU A 139 6.06 -16.09 -5.16
N SER A 140 4.85 -15.58 -5.34
CA SER A 140 3.62 -16.17 -4.80
C SER A 140 2.94 -17.18 -5.74
N ASN A 141 3.53 -17.44 -6.90
CA ASN A 141 2.91 -18.22 -7.99
C ASN A 141 1.53 -17.67 -8.40
N GLY A 142 1.40 -16.34 -8.44
CA GLY A 142 0.19 -15.65 -8.88
C GLY A 142 -0.89 -15.51 -7.79
N ALA A 143 -0.51 -15.07 -6.58
CA ALA A 143 -1.49 -14.74 -5.55
C ALA A 143 -2.51 -13.71 -6.07
N ARG A 144 -3.79 -13.95 -5.76
CA ARG A 144 -4.92 -13.17 -6.27
C ARG A 144 -4.87 -11.72 -5.86
N GLU A 145 -4.50 -11.47 -4.61
CA GLU A 145 -4.36 -10.13 -4.04
C GLU A 145 -3.37 -9.28 -4.86
N GLY A 146 -2.36 -9.92 -5.45
CA GLY A 146 -1.40 -9.27 -6.34
C GLY A 146 -2.02 -8.84 -7.67
N TYR A 147 -2.90 -9.67 -8.24
CA TYR A 147 -3.63 -9.31 -9.47
C TYR A 147 -4.63 -8.19 -9.23
N VAL A 148 -5.36 -8.22 -8.11
CA VAL A 148 -6.27 -7.14 -7.72
C VAL A 148 -5.50 -5.82 -7.60
N LEU A 149 -4.41 -5.81 -6.82
CA LEU A 149 -3.60 -4.61 -6.64
C LEU A 149 -3.00 -4.12 -7.96
N LYS A 150 -2.48 -5.02 -8.81
CA LYS A 150 -1.97 -4.66 -10.14
C LYS A 150 -3.04 -4.01 -11.01
N GLY A 151 -4.25 -4.57 -11.01
CA GLY A 151 -5.39 -4.03 -11.72
C GLY A 151 -5.74 -2.62 -11.25
N LEU A 152 -5.78 -2.39 -9.93
CA LEU A 152 -6.04 -1.06 -9.36
C LEU A 152 -4.94 -0.05 -9.74
N VAL A 153 -3.66 -0.42 -9.67
CA VAL A 153 -2.54 0.46 -10.07
C VAL A 153 -2.60 0.80 -11.57
N ASP A 154 -2.98 -0.15 -12.42
CA ASP A 154 -3.16 0.08 -13.86
C ASP A 154 -4.35 0.99 -14.17
N LEU A 155 -5.45 0.85 -13.40
CA LEU A 155 -6.67 1.64 -13.56
C LEU A 155 -6.47 3.11 -13.18
N THR A 156 -5.75 3.37 -12.08
CA THR A 156 -5.47 4.74 -11.61
C THR A 156 -4.25 5.37 -12.29
N SER A 157 -3.67 4.73 -13.30
CA SER A 157 -2.56 5.32 -14.06
C SER A 157 -3.10 6.13 -15.24
N ASP A 158 -2.50 7.30 -15.53
CA ASP A 158 -2.91 8.24 -16.59
C ASP A 158 -2.73 7.70 -18.03
N LYS A 159 -2.73 6.38 -18.22
CA LYS A 159 -2.52 5.70 -19.49
C LYS A 159 -3.85 5.01 -19.89
N PRO A 160 -4.70 5.63 -20.73
CA PRO A 160 -6.00 5.05 -21.12
C PRO A 160 -5.90 3.64 -21.71
N GLN A 161 -4.74 3.32 -22.30
CA GLN A 161 -4.39 2.02 -22.88
C GLN A 161 -4.30 0.88 -21.84
N THR A 162 -4.14 1.19 -20.54
CA THR A 162 -4.02 0.18 -19.46
C THR A 162 -5.37 -0.21 -18.86
N ALA A 163 -6.44 0.54 -19.09
CA ALA A 163 -7.77 0.25 -18.53
C ALA A 163 -8.29 -1.15 -18.92
N LYS A 164 -8.11 -1.57 -20.18
CA LYS A 164 -8.50 -2.92 -20.65
C LYS A 164 -7.66 -4.04 -19.99
N LYS A 165 -6.41 -3.78 -19.64
CA LYS A 165 -5.54 -4.73 -18.92
C LYS A 165 -5.90 -4.78 -17.43
N ALA A 166 -6.25 -3.63 -16.83
CA ALA A 166 -6.71 -3.52 -15.47
C ALA A 166 -7.94 -4.39 -15.20
N ILE A 167 -8.95 -4.31 -16.09
CA ILE A 167 -10.17 -5.14 -16.00
C ILE A 167 -9.82 -6.63 -15.97
N LYS A 168 -8.92 -7.08 -16.87
CA LYS A 168 -8.48 -8.48 -16.90
C LYS A 168 -7.80 -8.92 -15.60
N TYR A 169 -6.96 -8.06 -14.99
CA TYR A 169 -6.31 -8.37 -13.72
C TYR A 169 -7.29 -8.40 -12.54
N LEU A 170 -8.26 -7.48 -12.52
CA LEU A 170 -9.34 -7.48 -11.52
C LEU A 170 -10.20 -8.75 -11.66
N GLU A 171 -10.58 -9.14 -12.87
CA GLU A 171 -11.34 -10.38 -13.12
C GLU A 171 -10.56 -11.65 -12.72
N GLN A 172 -9.23 -11.65 -12.85
CA GLN A 172 -8.39 -12.77 -12.39
C GLN A 172 -8.26 -12.85 -10.87
N GLY A 173 -8.41 -11.72 -10.17
CA GLY A 173 -8.33 -11.65 -8.71
C GLY A 173 -9.66 -11.90 -8.00
N VAL A 174 -10.79 -11.53 -8.63
CA VAL A 174 -12.12 -11.52 -8.02
C VAL A 174 -12.84 -12.84 -8.26
N GLN A 175 -13.17 -13.55 -7.16
CA GLN A 175 -13.85 -14.84 -7.23
C GLN A 175 -15.38 -14.74 -7.05
N ASP A 176 -15.88 -13.70 -6.39
CA ASP A 176 -17.31 -13.54 -6.04
C ASP A 176 -17.68 -12.06 -5.85
N ASN A 177 -18.98 -11.73 -5.93
CA ASN A 177 -19.55 -10.38 -5.70
C ASN A 177 -19.33 -9.81 -4.26
N LYS A 178 -18.46 -10.42 -3.46
CA LYS A 178 -18.09 -10.02 -2.09
C LYS A 178 -16.67 -9.47 -1.97
N ASP A 179 -15.87 -9.52 -3.04
CA ASP A 179 -14.52 -8.92 -3.03
C ASP A 179 -14.61 -7.41 -3.25
N VAL A 180 -14.67 -6.66 -2.14
CA VAL A 180 -14.86 -5.21 -2.11
C VAL A 180 -13.77 -4.48 -2.92
N LEU A 181 -12.53 -4.99 -2.93
CA LEU A 181 -11.43 -4.41 -3.70
C LEU A 181 -11.66 -4.56 -5.21
N GLY A 182 -12.17 -5.72 -5.61
CA GLY A 182 -12.62 -5.98 -6.98
C GLY A 182 -13.74 -5.07 -7.45
N LEU A 183 -14.72 -4.83 -6.58
CA LEU A 183 -15.85 -3.95 -6.85
C LEU A 183 -15.43 -2.48 -6.98
N LEU A 184 -14.52 -1.99 -6.12
CA LEU A 184 -13.97 -0.64 -6.23
C LEU A 184 -13.31 -0.40 -7.59
N GLY A 185 -12.53 -1.36 -8.09
CA GLY A 185 -11.93 -1.28 -9.42
C GLY A 185 -12.94 -1.28 -10.57
N LYS A 186 -14.12 -1.90 -10.41
CA LYS A 186 -15.20 -1.86 -11.41
C LYS A 186 -15.96 -0.54 -11.41
N VAL A 187 -16.26 0.02 -10.23
CA VAL A 187 -16.99 1.29 -10.10
C VAL A 187 -16.19 2.45 -10.70
N GLY A 188 -14.87 2.50 -10.49
CA GLY A 188 -14.00 3.52 -11.09
C GLY A 188 -13.89 3.46 -12.62
N SER A 189 -14.35 2.39 -13.27
CA SER A 189 -14.42 2.27 -14.74
C SER A 189 -15.76 2.69 -15.35
N GLY A 190 -16.73 3.07 -14.51
CA GLY A 190 -18.14 3.26 -14.90
C GLY A 190 -18.61 4.70 -15.15
N GLU A 191 -17.78 5.73 -14.95
CA GLU A 191 -18.24 7.14 -15.02
C GLU A 191 -17.84 7.92 -16.29
N GLU A 192 -17.32 7.27 -17.34
CA GLU A 192 -17.20 7.90 -18.67
C GLU A 192 -18.10 7.21 -19.69
N GLY A 193 -19.40 7.49 -19.61
CA GLY A 193 -20.38 6.93 -20.53
C GLY A 193 -21.80 7.47 -20.36
N SER A 194 -21.97 8.77 -20.16
CA SER A 194 -23.26 9.45 -20.29
C SER A 194 -23.04 10.88 -20.79
N GLY A 195 -22.97 11.00 -22.10
CA GLY A 195 -22.94 12.22 -22.88
C GLY A 195 -23.29 11.90 -24.32
#